data_AF-X1D8Q5-F1
#
_entry.id   AF-X1D8Q5-F1
#
_cell.length_a   1.000
_cell.length_b   1.000
_cell.length_c   1.000
_cell.angle_alpha   90.00
_cell.angle_beta   90.00
_cell.angle_gamma   90.00
#
_symmetry.space_group_name_H-M   'P 1'
#
loop_
_entity.id
_entity.type
_entity.pdbx_description
1 polymer ?
#
loop_
_entity_poly.entity_id
_entity_poly.type
_entity_poly.pdbx_seq_one_letter_code
_entity_poly.pdbx_strand_id
1 'polypeptide(L)'
;MTIDDLIGFLKKKGFRDTLEVLMNSKGHKIDKHAFYSELNKFSYYNSYFRVKEDLIERGLITIEQNNKKKYVKLTSKGLDVYNKLVEINNLIKFSQECLIQFDKALVIDLHGFTRPYKTYPDVIFGHIFG
;
A
#
# COMPACT_ATOMS: atom_id res chain seq x y z
N MET A 1 6.90 15.82 -7.38
CA MET A 1 5.72 14.94 -7.32
C MET A 1 4.85 15.45 -6.20
N THR A 2 3.62 15.83 -6.49
CA THR A 2 2.69 16.29 -5.47
C THR A 2 2.12 15.09 -4.71
N ILE A 3 1.55 15.33 -3.52
CA ILE A 3 0.86 14.28 -2.75
C ILE A 3 -0.32 13.72 -3.56
N ASP A 4 -0.99 14.56 -4.35
CA ASP A 4 -2.10 14.17 -5.21
C ASP A 4 -1.69 13.20 -6.32
N ASP A 5 -0.51 13.40 -6.93
CA ASP A 5 0.04 12.47 -7.93
C ASP A 5 0.30 11.08 -7.32
N LEU A 6 0.75 11.04 -6.06
CA LEU A 6 0.99 9.80 -5.33
C LEU A 6 -0.34 9.09 -5.01
N ILE A 7 -1.33 9.83 -4.51
CA ILE A 7 -2.66 9.30 -4.21
C ILE A 7 -3.32 8.78 -5.49
N GLY A 8 -3.21 9.52 -6.59
CA GLY A 8 -3.70 9.12 -7.90
C GLY A 8 -3.06 7.82 -8.38
N PHE A 9 -1.74 7.67 -8.19
CA PHE A 9 -1.03 6.43 -8.51
C PHE A 9 -1.48 5.24 -7.66
N LEU A 10 -1.60 5.40 -6.35
CA LEU A 10 -2.02 4.34 -5.43
C LEU A 10 -3.45 3.85 -5.71
N LYS A 11 -4.32 4.75 -6.20
CA LYS A 11 -5.70 4.42 -6.62
C LYS A 11 -5.80 3.71 -7.97
N LYS A 12 -4.72 3.63 -8.76
CA LYS A 12 -4.77 2.94 -10.07
C LYS A 12 -5.05 1.46 -9.84
N LYS A 13 -6.09 0.92 -10.49
CA LYS A 13 -6.50 -0.50 -10.38
C LYS A 13 -5.32 -1.47 -10.52
N GLY A 14 -4.49 -1.30 -11.56
CA GLY A 14 -3.34 -2.16 -11.82
C GLY A 14 -2.27 -2.15 -10.72
N PHE A 15 -2.20 -1.11 -9.89
CA PHE A 15 -1.21 -1.02 -8.82
C PHE A 15 -1.48 -2.04 -7.71
N ARG A 16 -2.70 -2.02 -7.14
CA ARG A 16 -3.09 -2.93 -6.05
C ARG A 16 -3.08 -4.38 -6.52
N ASP A 17 -3.63 -4.63 -7.70
CA ASP A 17 -3.71 -5.97 -8.28
C ASP A 17 -2.31 -6.58 -8.48
N THR A 18 -1.36 -5.79 -8.96
CA THR A 18 0.03 -6.25 -9.16
C THR A 18 0.70 -6.63 -7.84
N LEU A 19 0.56 -5.79 -6.82
CA LEU A 19 1.13 -6.08 -5.50
C LEU A 19 0.49 -7.31 -4.87
N GLU A 20 -0.82 -7.49 -5.02
CA GLU A 20 -1.54 -8.64 -4.49
C GLU A 20 -1.09 -9.97 -5.11
N VAL A 21 -0.92 -10.04 -6.44
CA VAL A 21 -0.33 -11.22 -7.10
C VAL A 21 1.06 -11.54 -6.53
N LEU A 22 1.90 -10.50 -6.39
CA LEU A 22 3.27 -10.68 -5.91
C LEU A 22 3.31 -11.09 -4.44
N MET A 23 2.44 -10.53 -3.59
CA MET A 23 2.33 -10.90 -2.18
C MET A 23 1.89 -12.36 -1.99
N ASN A 24 0.97 -12.83 -2.83
CA ASN A 24 0.48 -14.21 -2.78
C ASN A 24 1.47 -15.23 -3.41
N SER A 25 2.54 -14.76 -4.05
CA SER A 25 3.55 -15.63 -4.67
C SER A 25 4.65 -16.06 -3.68
N LYS A 26 5.13 -17.30 -3.80
CA LYS A 26 6.21 -17.81 -2.93
C LYS A 26 7.48 -16.97 -3.10
N GLY A 27 7.94 -16.36 -2.00
CA GLY A 27 9.14 -15.51 -1.99
C GLY A 27 8.97 -14.18 -2.72
N HIS A 28 7.72 -13.72 -2.92
CA HIS A 28 7.37 -12.50 -3.62
C HIS A 28 7.97 -12.40 -5.03
N LYS A 29 8.16 -13.56 -5.66
CA LYS A 29 8.77 -13.70 -6.98
C LYS A 29 7.97 -14.72 -7.78
N ILE A 30 7.67 -14.37 -9.01
CA ILE A 30 6.87 -15.19 -9.90
C ILE A 30 7.39 -15.08 -11.33
N ASP A 31 7.28 -16.18 -12.09
CA ASP A 31 7.58 -16.17 -13.52
C ASP A 31 6.59 -15.24 -14.25
N LYS A 32 7.05 -14.56 -15.30
CA LYS A 32 6.25 -13.59 -16.06
C LYS A 32 4.96 -14.18 -16.63
N HIS A 33 4.99 -15.40 -17.14
CA HIS A 33 3.79 -16.04 -17.67
C HIS A 33 2.81 -16.43 -16.56
N ALA A 34 3.33 -16.96 -15.46
CA ALA A 34 2.53 -17.27 -14.28
C ALA A 34 1.90 -16.00 -13.67
N PHE A 35 2.67 -14.90 -13.59
CA PHE A 35 2.19 -13.60 -13.14
C PHE A 35 0.99 -13.13 -13.96
N TYR A 36 1.09 -13.18 -15.29
CA TYR A 36 -0.02 -12.79 -16.16
C TYR A 36 -1.24 -13.70 -16.03
N SER A 37 -1.02 -15.00 -15.83
CA SER A 37 -2.10 -15.95 -15.58
C SER A 37 -2.85 -15.63 -14.29
N GLU A 38 -2.12 -15.40 -13.18
CA GLU A 38 -2.71 -15.02 -11.89
C GLU A 38 -3.42 -13.67 -11.96
N LEU A 39 -2.77 -12.66 -12.57
CA LEU A 39 -3.36 -11.34 -12.73
C LEU A 39 -4.69 -11.42 -13.50
N ASN A 40 -4.74 -12.21 -14.59
CA ASN A 40 -5.94 -12.36 -15.42
C ASN A 40 -7.13 -13.01 -14.70
N LYS A 41 -6.94 -13.65 -13.55
CA LYS A 41 -8.05 -14.25 -12.79
C LYS A 41 -8.96 -13.20 -12.15
N PHE A 42 -8.42 -12.02 -11.83
CA PHE A 42 -9.15 -10.98 -11.09
C PHE A 42 -8.95 -9.56 -11.63
N SER A 43 -7.97 -9.36 -12.51
CA SER A 43 -7.69 -8.09 -13.19
C SER A 43 -7.40 -8.30 -14.67
N TYR A 44 -7.50 -7.25 -15.47
CA TYR A 44 -7.16 -7.33 -16.89
C TYR A 44 -5.65 -7.15 -17.07
N TYR A 45 -5.01 -7.96 -17.91
CA TYR A 45 -3.62 -7.76 -18.35
C TYR A 45 -3.24 -6.28 -18.60
N ASN A 46 -4.11 -5.53 -19.27
CA ASN A 46 -3.91 -4.11 -19.60
C ASN A 46 -3.81 -3.20 -18.37
N SER A 47 -4.32 -3.60 -17.21
CA SER A 47 -4.23 -2.83 -15.96
C SER A 47 -2.77 -2.75 -15.48
N TYR A 48 -2.03 -3.86 -15.54
CA TYR A 48 -0.61 -3.91 -15.20
C TYR A 48 0.24 -3.07 -16.15
N PHE A 49 0.00 -3.14 -17.46
CA PHE A 49 0.79 -2.37 -18.44
C PHE A 49 0.73 -0.86 -18.21
N ARG A 50 -0.39 -0.34 -17.69
CA ARG A 50 -0.58 1.08 -17.37
C ARG A 50 0.24 1.54 -16.16
N VAL A 51 0.67 0.63 -15.30
CA VAL A 51 1.41 0.94 -14.07
C VAL A 51 2.81 0.34 -14.04
N LYS A 52 3.15 -0.53 -15.00
CA LYS A 52 4.40 -1.28 -15.05
C LYS A 52 5.63 -0.36 -14.98
N GLU A 53 5.68 0.65 -15.85
CA GLU A 53 6.83 1.56 -15.91
C GLU A 53 6.96 2.34 -14.59
N ASP A 54 5.85 2.92 -14.10
CA ASP A 54 5.80 3.62 -12.82
C ASP A 54 6.25 2.73 -11.64
N LEU A 55 5.85 1.46 -11.60
CA LEU A 55 6.21 0.51 -10.55
C LEU A 55 7.71 0.19 -10.54
N ILE A 56 8.32 0.09 -11.73
CA ILE A 56 9.76 -0.17 -11.90
C ILE A 56 10.56 1.09 -11.56
N GLU A 57 10.17 2.25 -12.09
CA GLU A 57 10.85 3.54 -11.87
C GLU A 57 10.86 3.90 -10.39
N ARG A 58 9.75 3.66 -9.68
CA ARG A 58 9.65 3.89 -8.24
C ARG A 58 10.38 2.85 -7.40
N GLY A 59 10.92 1.81 -8.03
CA GLY A 59 11.65 0.72 -7.38
C GLY A 59 10.76 -0.14 -6.50
N LEU A 60 9.49 -0.31 -6.85
CA LEU A 60 8.54 -1.14 -6.10
C LEU A 60 8.61 -2.59 -6.55
N ILE A 61 8.81 -2.82 -7.85
CA ILE A 61 9.04 -4.14 -8.44
C ILE A 61 10.35 -4.15 -9.22
N THR A 62 10.92 -5.34 -9.40
CA THR A 62 12.03 -5.59 -10.31
C THR A 62 11.69 -6.70 -11.28
N ILE A 63 12.25 -6.62 -12.49
CA ILE A 63 12.15 -7.67 -13.49
C ILE A 63 13.54 -8.30 -13.66
N GLU A 64 13.70 -9.52 -13.15
CA GLU A 64 14.95 -10.29 -13.25
C GLU A 64 14.87 -11.23 -14.47
N GLN A 65 15.98 -11.42 -15.18
CA GLN A 65 16.08 -12.41 -16.26
C GLN A 65 17.05 -13.51 -15.85
N ASN A 66 16.57 -14.76 -15.83
CA ASN A 66 17.40 -15.94 -15.56
C ASN A 66 17.14 -17.00 -16.62
N ASN A 67 18.18 -17.46 -17.32
CA ASN A 67 18.13 -18.51 -18.34
C ASN A 67 16.94 -18.36 -19.32
N LYS A 68 16.83 -17.17 -19.93
CA LYS A 68 15.74 -16.76 -20.88
C LYS A 68 14.34 -16.62 -20.27
N LYS A 69 14.12 -16.97 -19.00
CA LYS A 69 12.86 -16.71 -18.28
C LYS A 69 12.92 -15.36 -17.57
N LYS A 70 11.81 -14.60 -17.66
CA LYS A 70 11.66 -13.31 -16.97
C LYS A 70 10.83 -13.53 -15.71
N TYR A 71 11.28 -12.96 -14.60
CA TYR A 71 10.63 -13.03 -13.31
C TYR A 71 10.25 -11.63 -12.86
N VAL A 72 9.04 -11.48 -12.34
CA VAL A 72 8.61 -10.26 -11.65
C VAL A 72 8.77 -10.49 -10.16
N LYS A 73 9.43 -9.57 -9.47
CA LYS A 73 9.73 -9.67 -8.05
C LYS A 73 9.33 -8.39 -7.33
N LEU A 74 8.78 -8.55 -6.14
CA LEU A 74 8.54 -7.43 -5.22
C LEU A 74 9.85 -7.05 -4.50
N THR A 75 10.13 -5.77 -4.44
CA THR A 75 11.26 -5.24 -3.66
C THR A 75 10.90 -5.09 -2.18
N SER A 76 11.89 -4.88 -1.31
CA SER A 76 11.66 -4.51 0.09
C SER A 76 10.81 -3.24 0.20
N LYS A 77 11.12 -2.22 -0.62
CA LYS A 77 10.33 -0.97 -0.69
C LYS A 77 8.89 -1.22 -1.11
N GLY A 78 8.66 -2.09 -2.09
CA GLY A 78 7.33 -2.50 -2.53
C GLY A 78 6.54 -3.20 -1.42
N LEU A 79 7.20 -4.05 -0.65
CA LEU A 79 6.63 -4.73 0.51
C LEU A 79 6.22 -3.75 1.61
N ASP A 80 7.10 -2.79 1.94
CA ASP A 80 6.81 -1.76 2.94
C ASP A 80 5.60 -0.89 2.54
N VAL A 81 5.54 -0.51 1.26
CA VAL A 81 4.40 0.25 0.72
C VAL A 81 3.11 -0.57 0.80
N TYR A 82 3.16 -1.86 0.44
CA TYR A 82 1.99 -2.74 0.56
C TYR A 82 1.49 -2.84 2.00
N ASN A 83 2.38 -3.06 2.96
CA ASN A 83 2.02 -3.16 4.37
C ASN A 83 1.36 -1.88 4.89
N LYS A 84 1.91 -0.72 4.54
CA LYS A 84 1.31 0.59 4.88
C LYS A 84 -0.09 0.76 4.27
N LEU A 85 -0.30 0.27 3.05
CA LEU A 85 -1.62 0.34 2.41
C LEU A 85 -2.65 -0.55 3.11
N VAL A 86 -2.24 -1.75 3.55
CA VAL A 86 -3.10 -2.64 4.33
C VAL A 86 -3.47 -1.98 5.66
N GLU A 87 -2.50 -1.37 6.34
CA GLU A 87 -2.73 -0.62 7.58
C GLU A 87 -3.73 0.52 7.39
N ILE A 88 -3.54 1.37 6.38
CA ILE A 88 -4.46 2.46 6.04
C ILE A 88 -5.87 1.92 5.76
N ASN A 89 -5.97 0.84 4.99
CA ASN A 89 -7.27 0.24 4.66
C ASN A 89 -7.98 -0.30 5.91
N ASN A 90 -7.25 -0.88 6.85
CA ASN A 90 -7.81 -1.35 8.12
C ASN A 90 -8.28 -0.18 9.00
N LEU A 91 -7.52 0.91 9.06
CA LEU A 91 -7.93 2.13 9.78
C LEU A 91 -9.20 2.75 9.21
N ILE A 92 -9.31 2.81 7.88
CA ILE A 92 -10.52 3.30 7.19
C ILE A 92 -11.71 2.41 7.55
N LYS A 93 -11.55 1.09 7.47
CA LYS A 93 -12.61 0.12 7.78
C LYS A 93 -13.08 0.27 9.23
N PHE A 94 -12.16 0.33 10.18
CA PHE A 94 -12.47 0.54 11.59
C PHE A 94 -13.22 1.87 11.81
N SER A 95 -12.76 2.95 11.18
CA SER A 95 -13.41 4.26 11.27
C SER A 95 -14.85 4.21 10.72
N GLN A 96 -15.08 3.49 9.63
CA GLN A 96 -16.42 3.29 9.06
C GLN A 96 -17.32 2.48 10.00
N GLU A 97 -16.80 1.42 10.62
CA GLU A 97 -17.53 0.63 11.61
C GLU A 97 -17.94 1.49 12.82
N CYS A 98 -17.04 2.35 13.33
CA CYS A 98 -17.37 3.29 14.40
C CYS A 98 -18.46 4.29 14.00
N LEU A 99 -18.40 4.84 12.78
CA LEU A 99 -19.44 5.73 12.27
C LEU A 99 -20.79 5.04 12.19
N ILE A 100 -20.85 3.80 11.69
CA ILE A 100 -22.10 3.03 11.59
C ILE A 100 -22.68 2.73 12.98
N GLN A 101 -21.83 2.37 13.94
CA GLN A 101 -22.29 1.91 15.26
C GLN A 101 -22.59 3.05 16.24
N PHE A 102 -21.84 4.16 16.16
CA PHE A 102 -21.87 5.23 17.16
C PHE A 102 -22.20 6.62 16.59
N ASP A 103 -22.38 6.73 15.26
CA ASP A 103 -22.55 8.00 14.52
C ASP A 103 -21.40 9.00 14.73
N LYS A 104 -20.27 8.52 15.28
CA LYS A 104 -19.11 9.31 15.70
C LYS A 104 -17.85 8.45 15.60
N ALA A 105 -16.73 9.07 15.23
CA ALA A 105 -15.40 8.45 15.28
C ALA A 105 -14.41 9.43 15.91
N LEU A 106 -13.67 8.98 16.92
CA LEU A 106 -12.56 9.74 17.51
C LEU A 106 -11.25 9.17 16.97
N VAL A 107 -10.58 9.93 16.12
CA VAL A 107 -9.25 9.59 15.61
C VAL A 107 -8.23 10.38 16.41
N ILE A 108 -7.31 9.69 17.09
CA ILE A 108 -6.22 10.30 17.86
C ILE A 108 -4.91 9.99 17.13
N ASP A 109 -4.27 11.01 16.58
CA ASP A 109 -2.93 10.89 16.02
C ASP A 109 -1.88 11.08 17.12
N LEU A 110 -1.06 10.05 17.33
CA LEU A 110 0.00 10.06 18.33
C LEU A 110 1.38 10.45 17.76
N HIS A 111 1.48 10.82 16.48
CA HIS A 111 2.77 11.17 15.86
C HIS A 111 3.50 12.36 16.51
N GLY A 112 2.81 13.14 17.36
CA GLY A 112 3.38 14.25 18.13
C GLY A 112 3.86 13.91 19.55
N PHE A 113 3.72 12.68 20.03
CA PHE A 113 4.16 12.31 21.38
C PHE A 113 5.68 12.06 21.41
N THR A 114 6.47 13.14 21.35
CA THR A 114 7.86 13.07 21.81
C THR A 114 7.90 12.80 23.32
N ARG A 115 8.87 11.99 23.76
CA ARG A 115 9.02 11.47 25.12
C ARG A 115 8.63 12.48 26.21
N PRO A 116 7.96 12.02 27.28
CA PRO A 116 7.58 12.89 28.39
C PRO A 116 8.82 13.53 29.03
N TYR A 117 8.84 14.87 29.08
CA TYR A 117 9.79 15.62 29.89
C TYR A 117 9.24 15.70 31.31
N LYS A 118 10.10 15.48 32.32
CA LYS A 118 9.74 15.42 33.75
C LYS A 118 8.95 16.61 34.31
N THR A 119 8.88 17.72 33.58
CA THR A 119 8.28 18.99 34.03
C THR A 119 7.03 19.40 33.26
N TYR A 120 6.56 18.60 32.29
CA TYR A 120 5.39 18.94 31.49
C TYR A 120 4.30 17.89 31.69
N PRO A 121 3.05 18.28 32.00
CA PRO A 121 1.98 17.32 32.25
C PRO A 121 1.74 16.45 31.02
N ASP A 122 1.72 15.15 31.28
CA ASP A 122 1.50 14.08 30.32
C ASP A 122 0.11 14.20 29.67
N VAL A 123 0.09 14.15 28.33
CA VAL A 123 -1.11 14.07 27.48
C VAL A 123 -1.92 15.37 27.35
N ILE A 124 -1.65 16.12 26.29
CA ILE A 124 -2.55 17.17 25.79
C ILE A 124 -3.57 16.49 24.85
N PHE A 125 -4.81 16.33 25.29
CA PHE A 125 -5.92 16.05 24.38
C PHE A 125 -6.29 17.34 23.64
N GLY A 126 -5.65 17.57 22.49
CA GLY A 126 -6.08 18.63 21.58
C GLY A 126 -7.42 18.28 20.95
N HIS A 127 -8.49 18.99 21.33
CA HIS A 127 -9.73 18.99 20.57
C HIS A 127 -9.46 19.66 19.22
N ILE A 128 -9.26 18.88 18.15
CA ILE A 128 -9.24 19.38 16.78
C ILE A 128 -10.59 19.06 16.16
N PHE A 129 -11.59 19.88 16.48
CA PHE A 129 -12.78 20.03 15.64
C PHE A 129 -13.03 21.52 15.49
N GLY A 130 -12.80 22.02 14.27
CA GLY A 130 -13.24 23.30 13.73
C GLY A 130 -13.86 23.04 12.37
#